data_AF-A0A4U2MEU1-F1
#
_entry.id   AF-A0A4U2MEU1-F1
#
_cell.length_a   1.000
_cell.length_b   1.000
_cell.length_c   1.000
_cell.angle_alpha   90.00
_cell.angle_beta   90.00
_cell.angle_gamma   90.00
#
_symmetry.space_group_name_H-M   'P 1'
#
loop_
_entity.id
_entity.type
_entity.pdbx_description
1 polymer ?
#
loop_
_entity_poly.entity_id
_entity_poly.type
_entity_poly.pdbx_seq_one_letter_code
_entity_poly.pdbx_strand_id
1 'polypeptide(L)'
;MSIFHILLTIHILFGTICLITGIVAMVAQKKKGKHTEWGEIYHASYVVITLTAIILSIISWDKIAYLFYVAIFSYSFAIYGYLARKKRWKNWLHHHIRGMLGS
;
A
#
# COMPACT_ATOMS: atom_id res chain seq x y z
N MET A 1 7.81 26.10 4.96
CA MET A 1 7.40 25.14 3.92
C MET A 1 5.89 25.09 3.85
N SER A 2 5.28 25.01 2.66
CA SER A 2 3.82 24.86 2.54
C SER A 2 3.39 23.46 3.01
N ILE A 3 2.16 23.35 3.50
CA ILE A 3 1.58 22.07 3.96
C ILE A 3 1.69 20.97 2.89
N PHE A 4 1.57 21.37 1.62
CA PHE A 4 1.71 20.50 0.46
C PHE A 4 3.11 19.88 0.37
N HIS A 5 4.18 20.66 0.54
CA HIS A 5 5.55 20.13 0.48
C HIS A 5 5.87 19.19 1.64
N ILE A 6 5.30 19.46 2.82
CA ILE A 6 5.46 18.57 3.98
C ILE A 6 4.81 17.21 3.69
N LEU A 7 3.55 17.21 3.23
CA LEU A 7 2.84 15.99 2.86
C LEU A 7 3.52 15.23 1.72
N LEU A 8 4.04 15.94 0.71
CA LEU A 8 4.78 15.34 -0.39
C LEU A 8 6.07 14.67 0.10
N THR A 9 6.80 15.31 1.01
CA THR A 9 8.02 14.74 1.59
C THR A 9 7.70 13.47 2.38
N ILE A 10 6.65 13.49 3.21
CA ILE A 10 6.19 12.31 3.95
C ILE A 10 5.78 11.20 2.97
N HIS A 11 5.04 11.54 1.91
CA HIS A 11 4.62 10.59 0.89
C HIS A 11 5.81 9.89 0.22
N ILE A 12 6.85 10.66 -0.16
CA ILE A 12 8.06 10.11 -0.79
C ILE A 12 8.82 9.22 0.19
N LEU A 13 9.01 9.66 1.43
CA LEU A 13 9.72 8.88 2.45
C LEU A 13 9.03 7.54 2.71
N PHE A 14 7.73 7.56 3.01
CA PHE A 14 6.97 6.32 3.21
C PHE A 14 6.88 5.49 1.91
N GLY A 15 6.81 6.14 0.76
CA GLY A 15 6.91 5.52 -0.58
C GLY A 15 8.17 4.69 -0.74
N THR A 16 9.32 5.25 -0.41
CA THR A 16 10.61 4.54 -0.48
C THR A 16 10.68 3.37 0.52
N ILE A 17 10.20 3.56 1.75
CA ILE A 17 10.13 2.48 2.76
C ILE A 17 9.22 1.36 2.26
N CYS A 18 8.07 1.69 1.68
CA CYS A 18 7.13 0.73 1.11
C CYS A 18 7.77 -0.06 -0.05
N LEU A 19 8.52 0.61 -0.93
CA LEU A 19 9.21 -0.06 -2.02
C LEU A 19 10.28 -1.05 -1.51
N ILE A 20 11.12 -0.61 -0.56
CA ILE A 20 12.17 -1.45 0.04
C ILE A 20 11.54 -2.65 0.74
N THR A 21 10.53 -2.42 1.59
CA THR A 21 9.84 -3.49 2.34
C THR A 21 9.11 -4.45 1.41
N GLY A 22 8.54 -3.95 0.30
CA GLY A 22 7.94 -4.77 -0.75
C GLY A 22 8.95 -5.70 -1.42
N ILE A 23 10.12 -5.18 -1.81
CA ILE A 23 11.21 -5.98 -2.39
C ILE A 23 11.70 -7.03 -1.38
N VAL A 24 11.92 -6.63 -0.13
CA VAL A 24 12.34 -7.56 0.94
C VAL A 24 11.28 -8.65 1.14
N ALA A 25 9.99 -8.31 1.13
CA ALA A 25 8.91 -9.27 1.23
C ALA A 25 8.85 -10.22 0.01
N MET A 26 9.15 -9.74 -1.20
CA MET A 26 9.21 -10.57 -2.41
C MET A 26 10.37 -11.58 -2.38
N VAL A 27 11.54 -11.17 -1.87
CA VAL A 27 12.74 -12.02 -1.79
C VAL A 27 12.69 -12.95 -0.57
N ALA A 28 12.01 -12.55 0.50
CA ALA A 28 11.88 -13.38 1.70
C ALA A 28 11.19 -14.72 1.40
N GLN A 29 11.73 -15.80 1.97
CA GLN A 29 11.11 -17.11 1.87
C GLN A 29 9.63 -17.02 2.32
N LYS A 30 8.70 -17.50 1.47
CA LYS A 30 7.24 -17.49 1.69
C LYS A 30 6.80 -18.44 2.81
N LYS A 31 7.40 -18.31 3.99
CA LYS A 31 7.13 -19.07 5.20
C LYS A 31 6.52 -18.15 6.26
N LYS A 32 5.72 -18.71 7.17
CA LYS A 32 5.24 -18.00 8.36
C LYS A 32 6.46 -17.50 9.16
N GLY A 33 6.54 -16.21 9.43
CA GLY A 33 7.65 -15.58 10.15
C GLY A 33 8.01 -14.24 9.53
N LYS A 34 9.29 -14.06 9.17
CA LYS A 34 9.83 -12.80 8.64
C LYS A 34 9.04 -12.23 7.44
N HIS A 35 8.57 -13.07 6.52
CA HIS A 35 7.74 -12.62 5.38
C HIS A 35 6.39 -12.01 5.81
N THR A 36 5.80 -12.49 6.92
CA THR A 36 4.57 -11.91 7.48
C THR A 36 4.80 -10.52 8.04
N GLU A 37 5.90 -10.35 8.78
CA GLU A 37 6.25 -9.10 9.47
C GLU A 37 6.59 -8.00 8.47
N TRP A 38 7.43 -8.30 7.48
CA TRP A 38 7.72 -7.36 6.38
C TRP A 38 6.47 -7.01 5.58
N GLY A 39 5.54 -7.95 5.40
CA GLY A 39 4.25 -7.69 4.76
C GLY A 39 3.33 -6.78 5.57
N GLU A 40 3.42 -6.80 6.91
CA GLU A 40 2.66 -5.88 7.78
C GLU A 40 3.25 -4.47 7.73
N ILE A 41 4.59 -4.34 7.77
CA ILE A 41 5.27 -3.04 7.63
C ILE A 41 4.97 -2.44 6.25
N TYR A 42 4.99 -3.26 5.19
CA TYR A 42 4.59 -2.86 3.85
C TYR A 42 3.15 -2.33 3.85
N HIS A 43 2.19 -3.09 4.38
CA HIS A 43 0.79 -2.67 4.40
C HIS A 43 0.58 -1.39 5.23
N ALA A 44 1.23 -1.27 6.39
CA ALA A 44 1.16 -0.07 7.22
C ALA A 44 1.71 1.16 6.48
N SER A 45 2.85 1.03 5.79
CA SER A 45 3.42 2.09 4.97
C SER A 45 2.51 2.46 3.80
N TYR A 46 1.87 1.46 3.19
CA TYR A 46 0.94 1.64 2.07
C TYR A 46 -0.33 2.43 2.47
N VAL A 47 -0.82 2.23 3.71
CA VAL A 47 -1.91 3.06 4.28
C VAL A 47 -1.51 4.53 4.35
N VAL A 48 -0.31 4.82 4.85
CA VAL A 48 0.20 6.20 4.97
C VAL A 48 0.34 6.86 3.60
N ILE A 49 0.86 6.14 2.61
CA ILE A 49 0.98 6.61 1.22
C ILE A 49 -0.39 6.92 0.62
N THR A 50 -1.37 6.05 0.85
CA THR A 50 -2.75 6.22 0.35
C THR A 50 -3.38 7.47 0.96
N LEU A 51 -3.28 7.65 2.28
CA LEU A 51 -3.83 8.81 2.97
C LEU A 51 -3.18 10.11 2.51
N THR A 52 -1.85 10.12 2.39
CA THR A 52 -1.11 11.30 1.90
C THR A 52 -1.45 11.63 0.45
N ALA A 53 -1.61 10.62 -0.42
CA ALA A 53 -2.04 10.83 -1.81
C ALA A 53 -3.45 11.42 -1.90
N ILE A 54 -4.40 10.92 -1.08
CA ILE A 54 -5.75 11.46 -1.00
C ILE A 54 -5.71 12.93 -0.57
N ILE A 55 -5.01 13.26 0.51
CA ILE A 55 -4.94 14.64 1.00
C ILE A 55 -4.27 15.57 -0.03
N LEU A 56 -3.17 15.14 -0.66
CA LEU A 56 -2.50 15.90 -1.73
C LEU A 56 -3.42 16.15 -2.91
N SER A 57 -4.16 15.12 -3.34
CA SER A 57 -5.10 15.23 -4.46
C SER A 57 -6.28 16.16 -4.16
N ILE A 58 -6.76 16.21 -2.92
CA ILE A 58 -7.82 17.15 -2.50
C ILE A 58 -7.28 18.59 -2.48
N ILE A 59 -6.06 18.81 -1.98
CA ILE A 59 -5.44 20.14 -1.92
C ILE A 59 -5.13 20.69 -3.32
N SER A 60 -4.79 19.83 -4.27
CA SER A 60 -4.41 20.21 -5.64
C SER A 60 -5.28 19.52 -6.69
N TRP A 61 -6.59 19.58 -6.48
CA TRP A 61 -7.59 18.90 -7.32
C TRP A 61 -7.42 19.21 -8.82
N ASP A 62 -7.26 20.48 -9.18
CA ASP A 62 -7.14 20.91 -10.58
C ASP A 62 -5.93 20.31 -11.32
N LYS A 63 -4.89 19.88 -10.59
CA LYS A 63 -3.64 19.35 -11.17
C LYS A 63 -3.51 17.84 -11.04
N ILE A 64 -3.96 17.28 -9.91
CA ILE A 64 -3.67 15.89 -9.52
C ILE A 64 -4.89 15.12 -9.00
N ALA A 65 -6.11 15.50 -9.39
CA ALA A 65 -7.34 14.75 -9.05
C ALA A 65 -7.27 13.26 -9.42
N TYR A 66 -6.57 12.89 -10.50
CA TYR A 66 -6.42 11.49 -10.90
C TYR A 66 -5.76 10.61 -9.82
N LEU A 67 -4.85 11.18 -9.00
CA LEU A 67 -4.20 10.45 -7.89
C LEU A 67 -5.19 10.01 -6.82
N PHE A 68 -6.30 10.74 -6.64
CA PHE A 68 -7.36 10.37 -5.71
C PHE A 68 -7.97 9.01 -6.08
N TYR A 69 -8.37 8.87 -7.33
CA TYR A 69 -8.98 7.63 -7.84
C TYR A 69 -7.98 6.48 -7.80
N VAL A 70 -6.74 6.72 -8.25
CA VAL A 70 -5.67 5.72 -8.20
C VAL A 70 -5.46 5.24 -6.77
N ALA A 71 -5.33 6.15 -5.80
CA ALA A 71 -5.13 5.80 -4.40
C ALA A 71 -6.27 4.92 -3.84
N ILE A 72 -7.53 5.28 -4.12
CA ILE A 72 -8.69 4.51 -3.66
C ILE A 72 -8.72 3.11 -4.28
N PHE A 73 -8.57 3.00 -5.61
CA PHE A 73 -8.62 1.71 -6.28
C PHE A 73 -7.47 0.81 -5.82
N SER A 74 -6.25 1.33 -5.80
CA SER A 74 -5.08 0.54 -5.40
C SER A 74 -5.17 0.10 -3.94
N TYR A 75 -5.59 0.97 -3.02
CA TYR A 75 -5.79 0.58 -1.62
C TYR A 75 -6.92 -0.43 -1.43
N SER A 76 -7.99 -0.34 -2.22
CA SER A 76 -9.09 -1.31 -2.18
C SER A 76 -8.62 -2.74 -2.53
N PHE A 77 -7.72 -2.89 -3.50
CA PHE A 77 -7.12 -4.19 -3.80
C PHE A 77 -6.13 -4.64 -2.71
N ALA A 78 -5.30 -3.72 -2.21
CA ALA A 78 -4.33 -4.02 -1.15
C ALA A 78 -5.02 -4.53 0.14
N ILE A 79 -6.08 -3.85 0.59
CA ILE A 79 -6.83 -4.25 1.79
C ILE A 79 -7.59 -5.56 1.57
N TYR A 80 -8.10 -5.80 0.35
CA TYR A 80 -8.75 -7.07 0.00
C TYR A 80 -7.76 -8.24 0.13
N GLY A 81 -6.56 -8.12 -0.45
CA GLY A 81 -5.51 -9.14 -0.34
C GLY A 81 -5.03 -9.33 1.10
N TYR A 82 -4.93 -8.26 1.88
CA TYR A 82 -4.54 -8.31 3.30
C TYR A 82 -5.61 -9.01 4.16
N LEU A 83 -6.88 -8.65 3.99
CA LEU A 83 -8.00 -9.23 4.74
C LEU A 83 -8.22 -10.71 4.42
N ALA A 84 -8.09 -11.11 3.16
CA ALA A 84 -8.21 -12.52 2.76
C ALA A 84 -7.23 -13.41 3.54
N ARG A 85 -5.98 -12.96 3.69
CA ARG A 85 -4.95 -13.65 4.48
C ARG A 85 -5.26 -13.64 5.97
N LYS A 86 -5.64 -12.48 6.53
CA LYS A 86 -5.85 -12.29 7.97
C LYS A 86 -7.08 -13.04 8.50
N LYS A 87 -8.19 -12.99 7.76
CA LYS A 87 -9.44 -13.71 8.09
C LYS A 87 -9.47 -15.16 7.61
N ARG A 88 -8.39 -15.65 6.99
CA ARG A 88 -8.27 -17.05 6.50
C ARG A 88 -9.47 -17.48 5.66
N TRP A 89 -9.88 -16.65 4.71
CA TRP A 89 -11.00 -16.97 3.82
C TRP A 89 -10.78 -18.31 3.09
N LYS A 90 -11.87 -18.94 2.66
CA LYS A 90 -11.78 -20.13 1.81
C LYS A 90 -10.98 -19.74 0.55
N ASN A 91 -9.94 -20.51 0.20
CA ASN A 91 -8.97 -20.15 -0.84
C ASN A 91 -8.23 -18.82 -0.60
N TRP A 92 -7.89 -18.50 0.65
CA TRP A 92 -7.21 -17.24 1.02
C TRP A 92 -5.99 -16.92 0.15
N LEU A 93 -5.22 -17.94 -0.29
CA LEU A 93 -4.05 -17.75 -1.14
C LEU A 93 -4.44 -17.18 -2.52
N HIS A 94 -5.52 -17.69 -3.11
CA HIS A 94 -6.06 -17.20 -4.40
C HIS A 94 -6.52 -15.75 -4.29
N HIS A 95 -7.29 -15.44 -3.23
CA HIS A 95 -7.76 -14.08 -2.97
C HIS A 95 -6.62 -13.11 -2.65
N HIS A 96 -5.58 -13.59 -1.95
CA HIS A 96 -4.38 -12.81 -1.65
C HIS A 96 -3.57 -12.49 -2.91
N ILE A 97 -3.35 -13.48 -3.79
CA ILE A 97 -2.63 -13.30 -5.07
C ILE A 97 -3.39 -12.33 -5.98
N ARG A 98 -4.72 -12.48 -6.10
CA ARG A 98 -5.57 -11.56 -6.87
C ARG A 98 -5.57 -10.14 -6.29
N GLY A 99 -5.58 -10.01 -4.97
CA GLY A 99 -5.46 -8.71 -4.29
C GLY A 99 -4.08 -8.06 -4.44
N MET A 100 -3.03 -8.86 -4.68
CA MET A 100 -1.68 -8.38 -5.02
C MET A 100 -1.51 -8.03 -6.50
N LEU A 101 -2.57 -8.09 -7.31
CA LEU A 101 -2.54 -7.91 -8.77
C LEU A 101 -1.65 -8.94 -9.50
N GLY A 102 -1.32 -10.07 -8.84
CA GLY A 102 -0.64 -11.18 -9.48
C GLY A 102 -1.63 -12.00 -10.30
N SER A 103 -1.38 -12.12 -11.60
CA SER A 103 -2.12 -13.03 -12.50
C SER A 103 -1.78 -14.49 -12.19
#